data_AF-A0A0L7KA87-F1
#
_entry.id   AF-A0A0L7KA87-F1
#
_cell.length_a   1.000
_cell.length_b   1.000
_cell.length_c   1.000
_cell.angle_alpha   90.00
_cell.angle_beta   90.00
_cell.angle_gamma   90.00
#
_symmetry.space_group_name_H-M   'P 1'
#
loop_
_entity.id
_entity.type
_entity.pdbx_description
1 polymer ?
#
loop_
_entity_poly.entity_id
_entity_poly.type
_entity_poly.pdbx_seq_one_letter_code
_entity_poly.pdbx_strand_id
1 'polypeptide(L)'
;MVKVERGPAGARPTTGPPAPSKCGSTHNTASNIKVAVRVRPANDRELGDNTRVVVDVVDDTMLVFDPKEEDRPFYYQGARQPNKNYLKRANKDLKFVFDNVCGQSATNKDVFEITTKEMLGSLMEGYNCSVFVYGATGAGKTFTMIGNSENPGITYLTMEHLFYIMNSFEKEREFDIGVSYIEVYNENVYDLLNPSTKPLQLREDNKYGVMVAGLKLFNIKTARELLQMLEDGNKNRTQHPTDANAESSRSHAVFQVYVKMRYKTSSQLRIVKLSMIDLAGSERASATGCVGDRFKEGANINKSLFLGGNCKTVMIANVSPSSFSYEDTYNTLKYAARANKIQLNIKKNIVDGAMRLSQYVTINEELKKKVKELEKTVKELEAKLTLSSLKV
;
A
#
# COMPACT_ATOMS: atom_id res chain seq x y z
N MET A 1 -71.60 -27.66 0.62
CA MET A 1 -70.79 -27.24 1.80
C MET A 1 -69.49 -26.69 1.24
N VAL A 2 -69.05 -25.45 1.40
CA VAL A 2 -69.35 -24.37 2.35
C VAL A 2 -69.23 -23.02 1.61
N LYS A 3 -69.97 -22.04 2.14
CA LYS A 3 -70.21 -20.67 1.67
C LYS A 3 -68.95 -19.80 1.55
N VAL A 4 -69.04 -18.90 0.58
CA VAL A 4 -68.22 -17.70 0.35
C VAL A 4 -68.64 -16.59 1.32
N GLU A 5 -67.67 -15.87 1.89
CA GLU A 5 -67.87 -14.52 2.45
C GLU A 5 -66.96 -13.49 1.79
N ARG A 6 -67.54 -12.31 1.55
CA ARG A 6 -67.00 -11.15 0.83
C ARG A 6 -66.38 -10.16 1.80
N GLY A 7 -65.25 -9.55 1.42
CA GLY A 7 -64.77 -8.27 1.98
C GLY A 7 -65.04 -7.10 1.02
N PRO A 8 -65.16 -5.85 1.51
CA PRO A 8 -65.69 -4.71 0.76
C PRO A 8 -64.63 -3.98 -0.10
N ALA A 9 -65.15 -3.15 -1.01
CA ALA A 9 -64.45 -2.41 -2.05
C ALA A 9 -63.93 -1.01 -1.62
N GLY A 10 -62.91 -0.53 -2.33
CA GLY A 10 -62.42 0.87 -2.37
C GLY A 10 -60.88 0.92 -2.32
N ALA A 11 -60.11 1.60 -3.17
CA ALA A 11 -60.36 2.69 -4.11
C ALA A 11 -59.32 2.65 -5.28
N ARG A 12 -59.62 3.36 -6.37
CA ARG A 12 -58.81 3.45 -7.62
C ARG A 12 -57.39 3.99 -7.38
N PRO A 13 -56.35 3.48 -8.07
CA PRO A 13 -55.05 4.14 -8.11
C PRO A 13 -55.04 5.24 -9.17
N THR A 14 -54.75 6.46 -8.73
CA THR A 14 -54.43 7.61 -9.57
C THR A 14 -53.06 7.41 -10.24
N THR A 15 -53.03 7.39 -11.56
CA THR A 15 -51.80 7.32 -12.37
C THR A 15 -51.13 8.70 -12.42
N GLY A 16 -50.05 8.88 -11.64
CA GLY A 16 -49.07 9.95 -11.83
C GLY A 16 -47.88 9.45 -12.66
N PRO A 17 -47.16 10.33 -13.40
CA PRO A 17 -46.01 9.93 -14.21
C PRO A 17 -44.86 9.42 -13.32
N PRO A 18 -44.05 8.47 -13.81
CA PRO A 18 -42.99 7.86 -13.01
C PRO A 18 -41.92 8.90 -12.68
N ALA A 19 -41.62 9.05 -11.38
CA ALA A 19 -40.50 9.85 -10.93
C ALA A 19 -39.19 9.29 -11.51
N PRO A 20 -38.22 10.16 -11.87
CA PRO A 20 -36.95 9.70 -12.45
C PRO A 20 -36.22 8.81 -11.45
N SER A 21 -35.90 7.60 -11.92
CA SER A 21 -35.09 6.62 -11.21
C SER A 21 -33.78 7.24 -10.74
N LYS A 22 -33.50 7.16 -9.42
CA LYS A 22 -32.20 7.51 -8.84
C LYS A 22 -31.12 6.64 -9.51
N CYS A 23 -30.40 7.22 -10.45
CA CYS A 23 -29.21 6.65 -11.05
C CYS A 23 -28.06 6.70 -10.03
N GLY A 24 -27.34 5.58 -9.85
CA GLY A 24 -26.08 5.54 -9.11
C GLY A 24 -26.05 4.62 -7.89
N SER A 25 -26.32 3.32 -8.04
CA SER A 25 -25.88 2.34 -7.03
C SER A 25 -24.35 2.19 -7.12
N THR A 26 -23.63 2.97 -6.32
CA THR A 26 -22.22 2.65 -6.03
C THR A 26 -22.22 1.38 -5.18
N HIS A 27 -21.99 0.22 -5.81
CA HIS A 27 -21.84 -1.03 -5.09
C HIS A 27 -20.60 -0.94 -4.20
N ASN A 28 -20.84 -0.76 -2.90
CA ASN A 28 -19.83 -0.78 -1.88
C ASN A 28 -19.50 -2.25 -1.60
N THR A 29 -18.30 -2.70 -1.95
CA THR A 29 -17.88 -4.09 -1.74
C THR A 29 -17.05 -4.14 -0.47
N ALA A 30 -17.41 -5.01 0.47
CA ALA A 30 -16.53 -5.34 1.59
C ALA A 30 -15.41 -6.25 1.08
N SER A 31 -14.17 -5.93 1.40
CA SER A 31 -12.98 -6.73 1.06
C SER A 31 -12.05 -6.77 2.26
N ASN A 32 -11.34 -7.87 2.50
CA ASN A 32 -10.28 -7.88 3.51
C ASN A 32 -8.94 -7.44 2.89
N ILE A 33 -7.96 -7.11 3.74
CA ILE A 33 -6.56 -7.07 3.32
C ILE A 33 -6.13 -8.51 2.98
N LYS A 34 -5.67 -8.74 1.75
CA LYS A 34 -5.05 -10.02 1.35
C LYS A 34 -3.62 -10.06 1.90
N VAL A 35 -3.23 -11.15 2.53
CA VAL A 35 -1.92 -11.31 3.19
C VAL A 35 -1.17 -12.49 2.60
N ALA A 36 0.02 -12.21 2.06
CA ALA A 36 0.99 -13.22 1.67
C ALA A 36 2.18 -13.20 2.64
N VAL A 37 2.56 -14.35 3.19
CA VAL A 37 3.80 -14.47 3.96
C VAL A 37 4.90 -15.00 3.07
N ARG A 38 6.10 -14.41 3.15
CA ARG A 38 7.27 -14.87 2.42
C ARG A 38 8.41 -15.17 3.38
N VAL A 39 8.84 -16.42 3.40
CA VAL A 39 10.04 -16.85 4.12
C VAL A 39 11.23 -16.70 3.17
N ARG A 40 12.23 -15.89 3.54
CA ARG A 40 13.45 -15.78 2.73
C ARG A 40 14.36 -17.01 2.93
N PRO A 41 15.24 -17.34 1.96
CA PRO A 41 16.34 -18.27 2.21
C PRO A 41 17.21 -17.84 3.40
N ALA A 42 17.80 -18.82 4.09
CA ALA A 42 18.89 -18.56 5.03
C ALA A 42 20.09 -17.92 4.31
N ASN A 43 20.73 -16.94 4.96
CA ASN A 43 21.94 -16.31 4.42
C ASN A 43 23.21 -17.07 4.85
N ASP A 44 24.36 -16.77 4.23
CA ASP A 44 25.62 -17.47 4.50
C ASP A 44 26.04 -17.45 5.97
N ARG A 45 25.74 -16.36 6.68
CA ARG A 45 26.01 -16.24 8.11
C ARG A 45 25.12 -17.18 8.92
N GLU A 46 23.83 -17.24 8.63
CA GLU A 46 22.87 -18.13 9.29
C GLU A 46 23.15 -19.62 9.01
N LEU A 47 23.66 -19.92 7.81
CA LEU A 47 24.13 -21.25 7.43
C LEU A 47 25.43 -21.62 8.15
N GLY A 48 26.39 -20.70 8.22
CA GLY A 48 27.67 -20.89 8.91
C GLY A 48 27.52 -21.04 10.43
N ASP A 49 26.59 -20.29 11.03
CA ASP A 49 26.29 -20.33 12.47
C ASP A 49 25.39 -21.53 12.85
N ASN A 50 25.03 -22.40 11.89
CA ASN A 50 24.13 -23.55 12.06
C ASN A 50 22.85 -23.19 12.83
N THR A 51 22.21 -22.09 12.42
CA THR A 51 21.05 -21.56 13.13
C THR A 51 19.86 -22.49 13.03
N ARG A 52 19.10 -22.63 14.13
CA ARG A 52 17.88 -23.43 14.11
C ARG A 52 16.84 -22.76 13.22
N VAL A 53 16.23 -23.54 12.33
CA VAL A 53 15.09 -23.10 11.53
C VAL A 53 13.84 -23.08 12.41
N VAL A 54 13.16 -21.93 12.48
CA VAL A 54 12.00 -21.70 13.35
C VAL A 54 10.71 -21.44 12.58
N VAL A 55 10.75 -21.55 11.25
CA VAL A 55 9.57 -21.46 10.38
C VAL A 55 9.56 -22.67 9.48
N ASP A 56 8.49 -23.45 9.55
CA ASP A 56 8.23 -24.59 8.68
C ASP A 56 7.00 -24.29 7.83
N VAL A 57 7.14 -24.36 6.50
CA VAL A 57 6.04 -24.08 5.57
C VAL A 57 5.37 -25.40 5.24
N VAL A 58 4.11 -25.54 5.64
CA VAL A 58 3.33 -26.78 5.48
C VAL A 58 2.77 -26.88 4.07
N ASP A 59 2.15 -25.80 3.61
CA ASP A 59 1.54 -25.66 2.29
C ASP A 59 1.43 -24.18 1.89
N ASP A 60 0.78 -23.91 0.75
CA ASP A 60 0.60 -22.57 0.18
C ASP A 60 -0.24 -21.61 1.05
N THR A 61 -0.80 -22.06 2.17
CA THR A 61 -1.66 -21.26 3.06
C THR A 61 -1.26 -21.34 4.54
N MET A 62 -0.50 -22.38 4.93
CA MET A 62 -0.16 -22.65 6.32
C MET A 62 1.36 -22.72 6.55
N LEU A 63 1.79 -22.14 7.67
CA LEU A 63 3.11 -22.36 8.24
C LEU A 63 3.03 -22.65 9.74
N VAL A 64 4.02 -23.36 10.25
CA VAL A 64 4.24 -23.59 11.67
C VAL A 64 5.44 -22.76 12.13
N PHE A 65 5.22 -21.93 13.14
CA PHE A 65 6.26 -21.19 13.83
C PHE A 65 6.71 -21.95 15.06
N ASP A 66 8.03 -22.10 15.20
CA ASP A 66 8.69 -22.86 16.26
C ASP A 66 8.17 -24.30 16.36
N PRO A 67 8.30 -25.10 15.28
CA PRO A 67 7.83 -26.48 15.25
C PRO A 67 8.53 -27.32 16.32
N LYS A 68 7.89 -28.40 16.75
CA LYS A 68 8.49 -29.37 17.67
C LYS A 68 9.73 -29.98 17.01
N GLU A 69 10.82 -30.03 17.74
CA GLU A 69 11.94 -30.88 17.32
C GLU A 69 11.49 -32.34 17.38
N GLU A 70 11.74 -33.09 16.32
CA GLU A 70 11.64 -34.55 16.41
C GLU A 70 12.66 -35.02 17.45
N ASP A 71 12.17 -35.56 18.57
CA ASP A 71 13.01 -36.22 19.56
C ASP A 71 13.74 -37.37 18.86
N ARG A 72 14.98 -37.14 18.40
CA ARG A 72 15.83 -38.23 17.95
C ARG A 72 16.24 -39.03 19.19
N PRO A 73 15.73 -40.26 19.37
CA PRO A 73 16.10 -41.05 20.53
C PRO A 73 17.60 -41.33 20.47
N PHE A 74 18.34 -40.80 21.43
CA PHE A 74 19.76 -41.11 21.58
C PHE A 74 19.86 -42.47 22.26
N TYR A 75 20.50 -43.43 21.60
CA TYR A 75 20.78 -44.74 22.16
C TYR A 75 22.27 -44.82 22.50
N TYR A 76 22.58 -45.19 23.73
CA TYR A 76 23.95 -45.51 24.14
C TYR A 76 23.94 -46.92 24.73
N GLN A 77 24.77 -47.82 24.18
CA GLN A 77 24.82 -49.24 24.52
C GLN A 77 23.45 -49.95 24.45
N GLY A 78 22.66 -49.67 23.40
CA GLY A 78 21.36 -50.31 23.18
C GLY A 78 20.21 -49.81 24.08
N ALA A 79 20.49 -48.93 25.04
CA ALA A 79 19.47 -48.31 25.90
C ALA A 79 19.16 -46.88 25.45
N ARG A 80 17.86 -46.54 25.41
CA ARG A 80 17.38 -45.17 25.14
C ARG A 80 17.79 -44.27 26.30
N GLN A 81 18.64 -43.29 26.00
CA GLN A 81 19.07 -42.30 26.97
C GLN A 81 18.02 -41.19 27.10
N PRO A 82 17.74 -40.72 28.33
CA PRO A 82 16.82 -39.62 28.56
C PRO A 82 17.49 -38.30 28.12
N ASN A 83 17.16 -37.84 26.92
CA ASN A 83 17.67 -36.58 26.37
C ASN A 83 16.81 -35.39 26.85
N LYS A 84 16.65 -35.22 28.18
CA LYS A 84 15.89 -34.09 28.75
C LYS A 84 16.83 -32.96 29.15
N ASN A 85 17.06 -32.05 28.21
CA ASN A 85 17.62 -30.74 28.53
C ASN A 85 16.55 -29.85 29.17
N TYR A 86 16.42 -29.90 30.50
CA TYR A 86 15.46 -29.11 31.29
C TYR A 86 15.64 -27.58 31.15
N LEU A 87 16.78 -27.12 30.63
CA LEU A 87 17.07 -25.71 30.33
C LEU A 87 16.57 -25.27 28.93
N LYS A 88 16.10 -26.20 28.09
CA LYS A 88 15.66 -25.90 26.73
C LYS A 88 14.20 -25.44 26.75
N ARG A 89 13.95 -24.21 26.28
CA ARG A 89 12.59 -23.65 26.15
C ARG A 89 11.75 -24.57 25.24
N ALA A 90 10.57 -24.97 25.70
CA ALA A 90 9.67 -25.78 24.90
C ALA A 90 9.25 -25.02 23.63
N ASN A 91 9.25 -25.73 22.49
CA ASN A 91 8.78 -25.21 21.21
C ASN A 91 7.30 -24.81 21.31
N LYS A 92 6.94 -23.66 20.72
CA LYS A 92 5.56 -23.15 20.78
C LYS A 92 4.60 -23.84 19.82
N ASP A 93 5.09 -24.44 18.73
CA ASP A 93 4.29 -25.18 17.74
C ASP A 93 3.06 -24.39 17.23
N LEU A 94 3.27 -23.13 16.87
CA LEU A 94 2.19 -22.20 16.55
C LEU A 94 1.86 -22.24 15.07
N LYS A 95 0.62 -22.63 14.75
CA LYS A 95 0.12 -22.66 13.38
C LYS A 95 -0.42 -21.29 12.97
N PHE A 96 0.02 -20.80 11.83
CA PHE A 96 -0.51 -19.60 11.20
C PHE A 96 -1.08 -19.93 9.82
N VAL A 97 -2.23 -19.34 9.51
CA VAL A 97 -2.93 -19.50 8.22
C VAL A 97 -3.10 -18.12 7.59
N PHE A 98 -2.76 -18.01 6.31
CA PHE A 98 -2.82 -16.79 5.51
C PHE A 98 -3.42 -17.09 4.14
N ASP A 99 -3.67 -16.03 3.35
CA ASP A 99 -4.15 -16.23 1.98
C ASP A 99 -3.11 -16.92 1.10
N ASN A 100 -1.83 -16.61 1.31
CA ASN A 100 -0.70 -17.25 0.63
C ASN A 100 0.53 -17.35 1.56
N VAL A 101 1.30 -18.43 1.42
CA VAL A 101 2.58 -18.65 2.09
C VAL A 101 3.60 -19.11 1.06
N CYS A 102 4.68 -18.33 0.94
CA CYS A 102 5.81 -18.59 0.06
C CYS A 102 6.98 -19.14 0.88
N GLY A 103 7.40 -20.37 0.56
CA GLY A 103 8.61 -20.97 1.12
C GLY A 103 9.91 -20.31 0.62
N GLN A 104 11.03 -20.82 1.13
CA GLN A 104 12.36 -20.26 0.86
C GLN A 104 12.76 -20.32 -0.62
N SER A 105 12.21 -21.25 -1.40
CA SER A 105 12.47 -21.38 -2.84
C SER A 105 11.69 -20.40 -3.71
N ALA A 106 10.72 -19.66 -3.14
CA ALA A 106 9.84 -18.78 -3.92
C ALA A 106 10.57 -17.56 -4.48
N THR A 107 10.48 -17.39 -5.80
CA THR A 107 11.06 -16.26 -6.52
C THR A 107 10.19 -15.00 -6.41
N ASN A 108 10.74 -13.84 -6.78
CA ASN A 108 9.94 -12.60 -6.87
C ASN A 108 8.79 -12.72 -7.89
N LYS A 109 8.98 -13.54 -8.93
CA LYS A 109 7.96 -13.80 -9.94
C LYS A 109 6.79 -14.60 -9.35
N ASP A 110 7.07 -15.62 -8.54
CA ASP A 110 6.03 -16.39 -7.87
C ASP A 110 5.21 -15.50 -6.93
N VAL A 111 5.87 -14.65 -6.16
CA VAL A 111 5.20 -13.66 -5.28
C VAL A 111 4.34 -12.70 -6.11
N PHE A 112 4.84 -12.18 -7.24
CA PHE A 112 4.09 -11.31 -8.14
C PHE A 112 2.82 -12.00 -8.67
N GLU A 113 2.93 -13.24 -9.13
CA GLU A 113 1.82 -14.02 -9.70
C GLU A 113 0.67 -14.21 -8.70
N ILE A 114 0.96 -14.55 -7.45
CA ILE A 114 -0.07 -14.82 -6.43
C ILE A 114 -0.59 -13.54 -5.74
N THR A 115 0.12 -12.42 -5.87
CA THR A 115 -0.24 -11.15 -5.20
C THR A 115 -0.68 -10.06 -6.15
N THR A 116 0.26 -9.37 -6.79
CA THR A 116 0.01 -8.08 -7.44
C THR A 116 -0.58 -8.24 -8.84
N LYS A 117 -0.41 -9.39 -9.50
CA LYS A 117 -0.98 -9.65 -10.82
C LYS A 117 -2.51 -9.55 -10.83
N GLU A 118 -3.19 -10.24 -9.91
CA GLU A 118 -4.67 -10.20 -9.79
C GLU A 118 -5.18 -8.79 -9.46
N MET A 119 -4.40 -8.04 -8.68
CA MET A 119 -4.73 -6.67 -8.28
C MET A 119 -4.84 -5.73 -9.48
N LEU A 120 -4.03 -5.93 -10.53
CA LEU A 120 -4.04 -5.08 -11.72
C LEU A 120 -5.37 -5.16 -12.50
N GLY A 121 -6.06 -6.30 -12.47
CA GLY A 121 -7.42 -6.40 -13.01
C GLY A 121 -8.39 -5.46 -12.29
N SER A 122 -8.29 -5.39 -10.96
CA SER A 122 -9.10 -4.48 -10.14
C SER A 122 -8.74 -3.00 -10.38
N LEU A 123 -7.47 -2.72 -10.62
CA LEU A 123 -7.01 -1.37 -11.00
C LEU A 123 -7.70 -0.92 -12.31
N MET A 124 -7.72 -1.79 -13.33
CA MET A 124 -8.40 -1.53 -14.61
C MET A 124 -9.91 -1.37 -14.48
N GLU A 125 -10.51 -1.98 -13.46
CA GLU A 125 -11.91 -1.78 -13.13
C GLU A 125 -12.21 -0.44 -12.46
N GLY A 126 -11.19 0.29 -12.00
CA GLY A 126 -11.36 1.59 -11.36
C GLY A 126 -11.14 1.60 -9.85
N TYR A 127 -10.60 0.54 -9.24
CA TYR A 127 -10.29 0.54 -7.81
C TYR A 127 -8.89 1.09 -7.55
N ASN A 128 -8.71 1.82 -6.46
CA ASN A 128 -7.36 2.07 -5.94
C ASN A 128 -6.76 0.77 -5.42
N CYS A 129 -5.45 0.64 -5.54
CA CYS A 129 -4.71 -0.56 -5.23
C CYS A 129 -3.46 -0.18 -4.43
N SER A 130 -3.15 -0.92 -3.36
CA SER A 130 -1.97 -0.69 -2.52
C SER A 130 -1.34 -2.00 -2.15
N VAL A 131 -0.03 -2.10 -2.33
CA VAL A 131 0.79 -3.23 -1.94
C VAL A 131 1.86 -2.70 -1.01
N PHE A 132 1.96 -3.27 0.18
CA PHE A 132 3.04 -2.92 1.10
C PHE A 132 3.76 -4.16 1.60
N VAL A 133 5.07 -4.02 1.75
CA VAL A 133 5.93 -5.08 2.29
C VAL A 133 6.29 -4.72 3.73
N TYR A 134 6.13 -5.68 4.64
CA TYR A 134 6.31 -5.51 6.08
C TYR A 134 7.16 -6.64 6.65
N GLY A 135 7.99 -6.34 7.65
CA GLY A 135 8.85 -7.31 8.32
C GLY A 135 10.10 -6.66 8.91
N ALA A 136 10.90 -7.45 9.61
CA ALA A 136 12.10 -6.94 10.26
C ALA A 136 13.20 -6.58 9.25
N THR A 137 14.16 -5.77 9.67
CA THR A 137 15.37 -5.52 8.89
C THR A 137 16.10 -6.83 8.61
N GLY A 138 16.58 -6.98 7.37
CA GLY A 138 17.18 -8.23 6.90
C GLY A 138 16.18 -9.33 6.54
N ALA A 139 14.85 -9.16 6.71
CA ALA A 139 13.86 -10.17 6.29
C ALA A 139 13.61 -10.22 4.76
N GLY A 140 14.24 -9.32 3.99
CA GLY A 140 14.13 -9.30 2.52
C GLY A 140 13.03 -8.40 1.96
N LYS A 141 12.61 -7.37 2.69
CA LYS A 141 11.57 -6.41 2.25
C LYS A 141 11.93 -5.73 0.93
N THR A 142 13.05 -5.03 0.90
CA THR A 142 13.58 -4.35 -0.28
C THR A 142 13.87 -5.31 -1.44
N PHE A 143 14.36 -6.52 -1.14
CA PHE A 143 14.53 -7.57 -2.16
C PHE A 143 13.20 -8.00 -2.79
N THR A 144 12.13 -8.04 -2.00
CA THR A 144 10.79 -8.35 -2.52
C THR A 144 10.23 -7.18 -3.31
N MET A 145 10.33 -5.96 -2.79
CA MET A 145 9.73 -4.77 -3.40
C MET A 145 10.45 -4.30 -4.67
N ILE A 146 11.78 -4.18 -4.60
CA ILE A 146 12.64 -3.61 -5.64
C ILE A 146 13.46 -4.71 -6.34
N GLY A 147 13.99 -5.66 -5.57
CA GLY A 147 14.82 -6.75 -6.10
C GLY A 147 16.25 -6.32 -6.45
N ASN A 148 16.88 -7.08 -7.34
CA ASN A 148 18.20 -6.79 -7.89
C ASN A 148 18.21 -7.06 -9.41
N SER A 149 19.35 -6.83 -10.07
CA SER A 149 19.46 -6.94 -11.53
C SER A 149 19.13 -8.34 -12.08
N GLU A 150 19.38 -9.39 -11.31
CA GLU A 150 19.09 -10.78 -11.70
C GLU A 150 17.67 -11.20 -11.33
N ASN A 151 17.17 -10.68 -10.21
CA ASN A 151 15.88 -11.01 -9.61
C ASN A 151 15.08 -9.73 -9.40
N PRO A 152 14.40 -9.21 -10.45
CA PRO A 152 13.62 -7.99 -10.36
C PRO A 152 12.52 -8.13 -9.29
N GLY A 153 12.28 -7.06 -8.53
CA GLY A 153 11.27 -7.03 -7.47
C GLY A 153 9.85 -6.96 -8.03
N ILE A 154 8.88 -7.14 -7.15
CA ILE A 154 7.46 -7.10 -7.53
C ILE A 154 7.06 -5.73 -8.10
N THR A 155 7.71 -4.62 -7.72
CA THR A 155 7.41 -3.31 -8.31
C THR A 155 7.71 -3.34 -9.80
N TYR A 156 8.90 -3.78 -10.20
CA TYR A 156 9.28 -3.89 -11.60
C TYR A 156 8.29 -4.75 -12.39
N LEU A 157 8.04 -5.97 -11.90
CA LEU A 157 7.15 -6.95 -12.54
C LEU A 157 5.71 -6.43 -12.65
N THR A 158 5.22 -5.72 -11.62
CA THR A 158 3.89 -5.11 -11.61
C THR A 158 3.80 -4.00 -12.66
N MET A 159 4.85 -3.21 -12.85
CA MET A 159 4.84 -2.11 -13.82
C MET A 159 4.90 -2.63 -15.25
N GLU A 160 5.74 -3.63 -15.52
CA GLU A 160 5.77 -4.30 -16.81
C GLU A 160 4.39 -4.89 -17.16
N HIS A 161 3.77 -5.61 -16.23
CA HIS A 161 2.45 -6.22 -16.46
C HIS A 161 1.33 -5.18 -16.56
N LEU A 162 1.42 -4.06 -15.82
CA LEU A 162 0.48 -2.96 -15.94
C LEU A 162 0.44 -2.42 -17.37
N PHE A 163 1.61 -2.14 -17.98
CA PHE A 163 1.68 -1.67 -19.36
C PHE A 163 1.21 -2.74 -20.36
N TYR A 164 1.52 -4.01 -20.12
CA TYR A 164 1.00 -5.12 -20.92
C TYR A 164 -0.54 -5.12 -20.94
N ILE A 165 -1.18 -5.01 -19.77
CA ILE A 165 -2.65 -4.93 -19.67
C ILE A 165 -3.18 -3.64 -20.32
N MET A 166 -2.53 -2.50 -20.12
CA MET A 166 -2.97 -1.23 -20.73
C MET A 166 -2.99 -1.31 -22.26
N ASN A 167 -1.95 -1.89 -22.85
CA ASN A 167 -1.86 -2.09 -24.30
C ASN A 167 -2.97 -3.00 -24.84
N SER A 168 -3.41 -4.01 -24.08
CA SER A 168 -4.52 -4.87 -24.50
C SER A 168 -5.87 -4.13 -24.54
N PHE A 169 -6.02 -3.05 -23.77
CA PHE A 169 -7.20 -2.18 -23.76
C PHE A 169 -7.10 -0.94 -24.66
N GLU A 170 -6.01 -0.76 -25.42
CA GLU A 170 -5.74 0.46 -26.21
C GLU A 170 -6.86 0.79 -27.22
N LYS A 171 -7.56 -0.23 -27.75
CA LYS A 171 -8.68 -0.03 -28.67
C LYS A 171 -9.90 0.62 -28.00
N GLU A 172 -10.13 0.34 -26.72
CA GLU A 172 -11.33 0.75 -25.98
C GLU A 172 -11.09 1.97 -25.09
N ARG A 173 -9.84 2.17 -24.64
CA ARG A 173 -9.49 3.14 -23.60
C ARG A 173 -8.25 3.94 -23.98
N GLU A 174 -8.23 5.19 -23.55
CA GLU A 174 -7.04 6.04 -23.55
C GLU A 174 -6.50 6.14 -22.13
N PHE A 175 -5.18 6.17 -22.00
CA PHE A 175 -4.51 6.19 -20.70
C PHE A 175 -3.56 7.40 -20.58
N ASP A 176 -3.68 8.15 -19.49
CA ASP A 176 -2.67 9.10 -19.04
C ASP A 176 -2.05 8.55 -17.73
N ILE A 177 -0.73 8.47 -17.66
CA ILE A 177 -0.02 7.93 -16.49
C ILE A 177 0.82 9.03 -15.85
N GLY A 178 0.69 9.17 -14.53
CA GLY A 178 1.56 10.00 -13.71
C GLY A 178 2.23 9.17 -12.62
N VAL A 179 3.47 9.52 -12.26
CA VAL A 179 4.27 8.84 -11.24
C VAL A 179 4.75 9.84 -10.19
N SER A 180 4.75 9.41 -8.94
CA SER A 180 5.43 10.10 -7.84
C SER A 180 6.15 9.09 -6.96
N TYR A 181 7.31 9.44 -6.42
CA TYR A 181 8.04 8.59 -5.51
C TYR A 181 8.47 9.40 -4.30
N ILE A 182 8.03 8.98 -3.11
CA ILE A 182 8.35 9.68 -1.88
C ILE A 182 9.07 8.77 -0.90
N GLU A 183 9.91 9.41 -0.09
CA GLU A 183 10.48 8.83 1.12
C GLU A 183 9.89 9.51 2.34
N VAL A 184 9.56 8.72 3.36
CA VAL A 184 9.22 9.21 4.68
C VAL A 184 10.33 8.80 5.64
N TYR A 185 11.09 9.78 6.09
CA TYR A 185 12.23 9.60 7.00
C TYR A 185 12.13 10.57 8.16
N ASN A 186 12.19 10.04 9.39
CA ASN A 186 12.10 10.83 10.62
C ASN A 186 10.89 11.80 10.62
N GLU A 187 9.72 11.29 10.24
CA GLU A 187 8.46 12.04 10.07
C GLU A 187 8.48 13.16 9.00
N ASN A 188 9.56 13.30 8.24
CA ASN A 188 9.67 14.23 7.13
C ASN A 188 9.45 13.50 5.79
N VAL A 189 8.80 14.18 4.85
CA VAL A 189 8.52 13.64 3.51
C VAL A 189 9.48 14.27 2.49
N TYR A 190 10.10 13.46 1.65
CA TYR A 190 11.00 13.89 0.60
C TYR A 190 10.55 13.34 -0.75
N ASP A 191 10.69 14.15 -1.81
CA ASP A 191 10.44 13.72 -3.19
C ASP A 191 11.70 13.06 -3.75
N LEU A 192 11.62 11.77 -4.07
CA LEU A 192 12.74 11.01 -4.62
C LEU A 192 12.95 11.26 -6.12
N LEU A 193 11.97 11.81 -6.83
CA LEU A 193 12.07 12.12 -8.27
C LEU A 193 12.43 13.60 -8.52
N ASN A 194 12.25 14.44 -7.52
CA ASN A 194 12.65 15.85 -7.52
C ASN A 194 13.36 16.20 -6.20
N PRO A 195 14.59 15.67 -6.00
CA PRO A 195 15.27 15.76 -4.72
C PRO A 195 15.48 17.21 -4.29
N SER A 196 15.19 17.47 -3.01
CA SER A 196 15.39 18.76 -2.36
C SER A 196 15.91 18.54 -0.95
N THR A 197 16.69 19.49 -0.44
CA THR A 197 17.13 19.49 0.96
C THR A 197 15.99 19.80 1.93
N LYS A 198 14.91 20.43 1.46
CA LYS A 198 13.76 20.80 2.28
C LYS A 198 12.67 19.72 2.21
N PRO A 199 12.11 19.30 3.36
CA PRO A 199 11.02 18.35 3.37
C PRO A 199 9.74 18.99 2.82
N LEU A 200 8.89 18.16 2.22
CA LEU A 200 7.57 18.52 1.75
C LEU A 200 6.59 18.65 2.93
N GLN A 201 5.65 19.60 2.81
CA GLN A 201 4.65 19.84 3.84
C GLN A 201 3.43 18.95 3.61
N LEU A 202 2.99 18.29 4.68
CA LEU A 202 1.69 17.61 4.71
C LEU A 202 0.57 18.65 4.89
N ARG A 203 -0.51 18.49 4.13
CA ARG A 203 -1.72 19.32 4.24
C ARG A 203 -2.93 18.41 4.31
N GLU A 204 -3.93 18.79 5.09
CA GLU A 204 -5.22 18.10 5.10
C GLU A 204 -6.18 18.79 4.13
N ASP A 205 -6.78 18.01 3.24
CA ASP A 205 -7.87 18.41 2.36
C ASP A 205 -9.16 17.71 2.81
N ASN A 206 -10.24 18.48 2.95
CA ASN A 206 -11.53 17.97 3.45
C ASN A 206 -12.15 16.87 2.55
N LYS A 207 -11.74 16.78 1.29
CA LYS A 207 -12.29 15.86 0.29
C LYS A 207 -11.32 14.75 -0.09
N TYR A 208 -10.02 15.05 -0.14
CA TYR A 208 -8.98 14.12 -0.59
C TYR A 208 -8.11 13.55 0.55
N GLY A 209 -8.32 14.02 1.78
CA GLY A 209 -7.55 13.59 2.95
C GLY A 209 -6.17 14.26 3.00
N VAL A 210 -5.18 13.56 3.55
CA VAL A 210 -3.81 14.10 3.65
C VAL A 210 -3.15 14.13 2.27
N MET A 211 -2.70 15.31 1.87
CA MET A 211 -2.03 15.61 0.61
C MET A 211 -0.61 16.14 0.88
N VAL A 212 0.33 15.81 -0.01
CA VAL A 212 1.72 16.28 0.10
C VAL A 212 1.88 17.52 -0.78
N ALA A 213 1.99 18.70 -0.17
CA ALA A 213 2.15 19.95 -0.90
C ALA A 213 3.55 20.05 -1.53
N GLY A 214 3.59 20.35 -2.83
CA GLY A 214 4.83 20.46 -3.59
C GLY A 214 5.34 19.14 -4.18
N LEU A 215 4.64 18.02 -3.94
CA LEU A 215 4.95 16.76 -4.59
C LEU A 215 4.72 16.88 -6.11
N LYS A 216 5.75 16.58 -6.90
CA LYS A 216 5.66 16.67 -8.35
C LYS A 216 5.17 15.34 -8.93
N LEU A 217 4.16 15.41 -9.79
CA LEU A 217 3.71 14.27 -10.58
C LEU A 217 4.41 14.32 -11.94
N PHE A 218 5.11 13.24 -12.29
CA PHE A 218 5.80 13.12 -13.56
C PHE A 218 4.97 12.28 -14.52
N ASN A 219 4.62 12.86 -15.67
CA ASN A 219 3.89 12.13 -16.70
C ASN A 219 4.85 11.25 -17.49
N ILE A 220 4.44 10.02 -17.74
CA ILE A 220 5.21 9.03 -18.50
C ILE A 220 4.37 8.43 -19.61
N LYS A 221 5.03 7.93 -20.64
CA LYS A 221 4.38 7.28 -21.80
C LYS A 221 4.74 5.83 -21.95
N THR A 222 5.90 5.41 -21.44
CA THR A 222 6.43 4.06 -21.65
C THR A 222 6.79 3.39 -20.34
N ALA A 223 6.77 2.05 -20.34
CA ALA A 223 7.24 1.25 -19.21
C ALA A 223 8.70 1.56 -18.87
N ARG A 224 9.54 1.79 -19.89
CA ARG A 224 10.96 2.11 -19.71
C ARG A 224 11.18 3.41 -18.92
N GLU A 225 10.41 4.46 -19.22
CA GLU A 225 10.47 5.72 -18.46
C GLU A 225 10.13 5.47 -16.99
N LEU A 226 9.06 4.70 -16.71
CA LEU A 226 8.67 4.36 -15.35
C LEU A 226 9.81 3.67 -14.60
N LEU A 227 10.37 2.63 -15.20
CA LEU A 227 11.44 1.84 -14.61
C LEU A 227 12.70 2.69 -14.36
N GLN A 228 13.04 3.58 -15.29
CA GLN A 228 14.12 4.54 -15.08
C GLN A 228 13.86 5.47 -13.88
N MET A 229 12.64 6.00 -13.75
CA MET A 229 12.28 6.82 -12.59
C MET A 229 12.35 6.06 -11.27
N LEU A 230 11.98 4.77 -11.26
CA LEU A 230 12.12 3.91 -10.10
C LEU A 230 13.60 3.74 -9.71
N GLU A 231 14.47 3.46 -10.67
CA GLU A 231 15.92 3.35 -10.45
C GLU A 231 16.53 4.65 -9.94
N ASP A 232 16.20 5.78 -10.56
CA ASP A 232 16.76 7.08 -10.18
C ASP A 232 16.28 7.53 -8.80
N GLY A 233 15.00 7.31 -8.47
CA GLY A 233 14.49 7.57 -7.13
C GLY A 233 15.13 6.66 -6.08
N ASN A 234 15.42 5.40 -6.40
CA ASN A 234 16.16 4.50 -5.52
C ASN A 234 17.61 4.96 -5.29
N LYS A 235 18.28 5.48 -6.32
CA LYS A 235 19.61 6.10 -6.15
C LYS A 235 19.53 7.29 -5.20
N ASN A 236 18.58 8.18 -5.39
CA ASN A 236 18.41 9.36 -4.52
C ASN A 236 18.14 8.96 -3.06
N ARG A 237 17.34 7.89 -2.84
CA ARG A 237 17.08 7.31 -1.52
C ARG A 237 18.33 6.80 -0.82
N THR A 238 19.41 6.48 -1.52
CA THR A 238 20.66 5.93 -0.94
C THR A 238 21.76 6.97 -0.71
N GLN A 239 21.50 8.23 -1.05
CA GLN A 239 22.50 9.30 -1.08
C GLN A 239 22.33 10.32 0.06
N HIS A 240 21.43 10.09 1.02
CA HIS A 240 21.31 11.03 2.12
C HIS A 240 22.57 11.02 3.00
N PRO A 241 23.10 12.20 3.36
CA PRO A 241 24.30 12.31 4.17
C PRO A 241 23.96 12.09 5.66
N THR A 242 23.65 10.85 6.07
CA THR A 242 23.57 10.50 7.50
C THR A 242 23.96 9.06 7.78
N ASP A 243 24.79 8.87 8.81
CA ASP A 243 25.27 7.66 9.49
C ASP A 243 25.32 6.36 8.69
N ALA A 244 26.52 5.78 8.60
CA ALA A 244 26.99 4.52 7.96
C ALA A 244 26.16 3.22 8.16
N ASN A 245 24.83 3.29 8.23
CA ASN A 245 23.88 2.20 8.41
C ASN A 245 23.01 2.07 7.16
N ALA A 246 22.50 0.86 6.91
CA ALA A 246 21.59 0.57 5.80
C ALA A 246 20.31 1.42 5.88
N GLU A 247 20.28 2.52 5.14
CA GLU A 247 19.24 3.56 5.13
C GLU A 247 17.81 3.02 4.90
N SER A 248 17.67 1.99 4.06
CA SER A 248 16.39 1.33 3.77
C SER A 248 15.71 0.70 4.99
N SER A 249 16.44 0.48 6.09
CA SER A 249 15.86 0.00 7.36
C SER A 249 15.12 1.09 8.13
N ARG A 250 15.39 2.37 7.85
CA ARG A 250 14.97 3.50 8.69
C ARG A 250 13.94 4.42 8.04
N SER A 251 13.74 4.33 6.73
CA SER A 251 12.76 5.11 5.99
C SER A 251 11.71 4.23 5.33
N HIS A 252 10.53 4.79 5.11
CA HIS A 252 9.51 4.19 4.26
C HIS A 252 9.61 4.78 2.86
N ALA A 253 9.51 3.97 1.82
CA ALA A 253 9.48 4.44 0.44
C ALA A 253 8.17 4.06 -0.23
N VAL A 254 7.55 5.02 -0.91
CA VAL A 254 6.19 4.90 -1.45
C VAL A 254 6.20 5.36 -2.89
N PHE A 255 6.22 4.38 -3.79
CA PHE A 255 6.15 4.60 -5.23
C PHE A 255 4.68 4.55 -5.65
N GLN A 256 4.18 5.63 -6.25
CA GLN A 256 2.78 5.75 -6.64
C GLN A 256 2.64 5.97 -8.14
N VAL A 257 1.70 5.24 -8.72
CA VAL A 257 1.32 5.37 -10.12
C VAL A 257 -0.15 5.76 -10.18
N TYR A 258 -0.40 6.88 -10.82
CA TYR A 258 -1.71 7.44 -11.07
C TYR A 258 -2.09 7.10 -12.50
N VAL A 259 -3.15 6.32 -12.67
CA VAL A 259 -3.64 5.91 -13.98
C VAL A 259 -4.99 6.58 -14.22
N LYS A 260 -5.05 7.41 -15.24
CA LYS A 260 -6.27 8.04 -15.71
C LYS A 260 -6.71 7.35 -16.99
N MET A 261 -7.88 6.73 -16.94
CA MET A 261 -8.46 5.94 -18.01
C MET A 261 -9.69 6.64 -18.58
N ARG A 262 -9.72 6.88 -19.89
CA ARG A 262 -10.89 7.41 -20.60
C ARG A 262 -11.44 6.35 -21.54
N TYR A 263 -12.71 5.99 -21.36
CA TYR A 263 -13.39 5.09 -22.29
C TYR A 263 -13.76 5.85 -23.57
N LYS A 264 -13.36 5.32 -24.72
CA LYS A 264 -13.61 5.96 -26.02
C LYS A 264 -15.10 5.96 -26.41
N THR A 265 -15.85 4.95 -25.97
CA THR A 265 -17.28 4.79 -26.30
C THR A 265 -18.22 5.59 -25.40
N SER A 266 -17.89 5.77 -24.14
CA SER A 266 -18.80 6.36 -23.14
C SER A 266 -18.30 7.67 -22.53
N SER A 267 -17.12 8.15 -22.92
CA SER A 267 -16.43 9.29 -22.28
C SER A 267 -16.27 9.16 -20.76
N GLN A 268 -16.53 7.98 -20.18
CA GLN A 268 -16.38 7.73 -18.76
C GLN A 268 -14.91 7.85 -18.40
N LEU A 269 -14.63 8.61 -17.34
CA LEU A 269 -13.29 8.80 -16.82
C LEU A 269 -13.14 8.00 -15.52
N ARG A 270 -12.03 7.28 -15.39
CA ARG A 270 -11.62 6.66 -14.13
C ARG A 270 -10.23 7.15 -13.77
N ILE A 271 -10.03 7.49 -12.51
CA ILE A 271 -8.72 7.91 -12.00
C ILE A 271 -8.43 6.99 -10.82
N VAL A 272 -7.37 6.21 -10.94
CA VAL A 272 -6.97 5.25 -9.91
C VAL A 272 -5.54 5.48 -9.50
N LYS A 273 -5.25 5.09 -8.26
CA LYS A 273 -3.91 5.10 -7.69
C LYS A 273 -3.47 3.68 -7.37
N LEU A 274 -2.31 3.28 -7.90
CA LEU A 274 -1.55 2.12 -7.49
C LEU A 274 -0.41 2.60 -6.58
N SER A 275 -0.25 2.02 -5.39
CA SER A 275 0.81 2.36 -4.44
C SER A 275 1.64 1.12 -4.11
N MET A 276 2.95 1.21 -4.32
CA MET A 276 3.95 0.18 -3.99
C MET A 276 4.82 0.70 -2.85
N ILE A 277 4.72 0.08 -1.68
CA ILE A 277 5.21 0.63 -0.41
C ILE A 277 6.24 -0.31 0.25
N ASP A 278 7.48 0.14 0.34
CA ASP A 278 8.56 -0.51 1.11
C ASP A 278 8.63 0.12 2.50
N LEU A 279 8.19 -0.60 3.53
CA LEU A 279 8.19 -0.07 4.90
C LEU A 279 9.55 -0.24 5.59
N ALA A 280 9.86 0.66 6.52
CA ALA A 280 10.98 0.51 7.45
C ALA A 280 10.88 -0.79 8.29
N GLY A 281 11.99 -1.18 8.92
CA GLY A 281 12.07 -2.37 9.78
C GLY A 281 11.05 -2.38 10.92
N SER A 282 10.31 -3.48 11.06
CA SER A 282 9.28 -3.64 12.09
C SER A 282 9.85 -3.67 13.52
N GLU A 283 11.11 -4.05 13.68
CA GLU A 283 11.81 -4.10 14.98
C GLU A 283 11.87 -2.72 15.65
N ARG A 284 11.79 -1.63 14.88
CA ARG A 284 11.72 -0.26 15.41
C ARG A 284 10.40 0.04 16.08
N ALA A 285 9.29 -0.51 15.59
CA ALA A 285 7.99 -0.34 16.22
C ALA A 285 7.93 -1.04 17.59
N SER A 286 8.68 -2.15 17.76
CA SER A 286 8.83 -2.82 19.05
C SER A 286 9.87 -2.16 19.97
N ALA A 287 10.98 -1.65 19.42
CA ALA A 287 12.06 -1.04 20.20
C ALA A 287 11.71 0.37 20.73
N THR A 288 10.75 1.05 20.11
CA THR A 288 10.45 2.43 20.47
C THR A 288 9.67 2.60 21.76
N GLY A 289 8.98 1.60 22.32
CA GLY A 289 8.33 1.69 23.64
C GLY A 289 7.48 2.95 23.89
N CYS A 290 7.10 3.69 22.84
CA CYS A 290 6.57 5.04 22.94
C CYS A 290 5.06 4.96 23.14
N VAL A 291 4.67 4.85 24.40
CA VAL A 291 3.32 5.17 24.88
C VAL A 291 3.17 6.69 24.79
N GLY A 292 2.35 7.21 23.87
CA GLY A 292 2.04 8.63 23.78
C GLY A 292 1.42 9.11 22.46
N ASP A 293 1.02 10.38 22.40
CA ASP A 293 0.31 10.99 21.27
C ASP A 293 1.11 11.03 19.95
N ARG A 294 2.45 10.94 20.00
CA ARG A 294 3.31 10.72 18.82
C ARG A 294 2.99 9.43 18.06
N PHE A 295 2.56 8.37 18.75
CA PHE A 295 2.14 7.13 18.10
C PHE A 295 0.80 7.30 17.37
N LYS A 296 -0.09 8.15 17.87
CA LYS A 296 -1.36 8.46 17.18
C LYS A 296 -1.11 9.27 15.91
N GLU A 297 -0.16 10.20 15.92
CA GLU A 297 0.19 11.02 14.76
C GLU A 297 0.90 10.18 13.68
N GLY A 298 1.92 9.40 14.04
CA GLY A 298 2.57 8.47 13.10
C GLY A 298 1.63 7.35 12.60
N ALA A 299 0.72 6.85 13.44
CA ALA A 299 -0.31 5.90 13.00
C ALA A 299 -1.35 6.57 12.07
N ASN A 300 -1.66 7.85 12.26
CA ASN A 300 -2.55 8.61 11.39
C ASN A 300 -1.89 8.96 10.05
N ILE A 301 -0.57 9.23 10.02
CA ILE A 301 0.21 9.36 8.78
C ILE A 301 0.17 8.03 8.03
N ASN A 302 0.42 6.90 8.71
CA ASN A 302 0.36 5.59 8.09
C ASN A 302 -1.05 5.25 7.55
N LYS A 303 -2.10 5.61 8.29
CA LYS A 303 -3.50 5.31 7.94
C LYS A 303 -4.02 6.18 6.80
N SER A 304 -3.65 7.46 6.74
CA SER A 304 -4.10 8.41 5.71
C SER A 304 -3.25 8.35 4.44
N LEU A 305 -1.93 8.20 4.57
CA LEU A 305 -0.98 8.26 3.45
C LEU A 305 -0.88 6.91 2.70
N PHE A 306 -1.00 5.77 3.40
CA PHE A 306 -0.69 4.44 2.85
C PHE A 306 -1.90 3.49 2.70
N LEU A 307 -2.92 3.64 3.55
CA LEU A 307 -4.03 2.69 3.69
C LEU A 307 -5.42 3.33 3.53
N GLY A 308 -5.51 4.49 2.88
CA GLY A 308 -6.76 5.24 2.69
C GLY A 308 -7.93 4.29 2.35
N GLY A 309 -8.96 4.27 3.20
CA GLY A 309 -9.93 3.16 3.33
C GLY A 309 -10.73 2.76 2.09
N ASN A 310 -10.59 3.50 0.98
CA ASN A 310 -11.05 3.12 -0.34
C ASN A 310 -9.87 2.61 -1.20
N CYS A 311 -9.37 1.41 -0.88
CA CYS A 311 -8.26 0.78 -1.58
C CYS A 311 -8.32 -0.73 -1.43
N LYS A 312 -8.07 -1.48 -2.51
CA LYS A 312 -7.75 -2.91 -2.41
C LYS A 312 -6.32 -3.03 -1.94
N THR A 313 -6.10 -3.77 -0.85
CA THR A 313 -4.80 -3.81 -0.20
C THR A 313 -4.25 -5.22 -0.10
N VAL A 314 -2.98 -5.37 -0.50
CA VAL A 314 -2.17 -6.57 -0.24
C VAL A 314 -1.04 -6.23 0.72
N MET A 315 -0.88 -7.06 1.74
CA MET A 315 0.29 -7.06 2.61
C MET A 315 1.19 -8.24 2.26
N ILE A 316 2.48 -8.00 2.07
CA ILE A 316 3.49 -9.05 1.96
C ILE A 316 4.34 -9.03 3.23
N ALA A 317 4.21 -10.07 4.06
CA ALA A 317 4.93 -10.20 5.32
C ALA A 317 6.21 -11.03 5.11
N ASN A 318 7.36 -10.36 5.13
CA ASN A 318 8.66 -10.98 4.98
C ASN A 318 9.20 -11.44 6.33
N VAL A 319 9.63 -12.71 6.40
CA VAL A 319 10.18 -13.30 7.63
C VAL A 319 11.49 -14.03 7.38
N SER A 320 12.33 -14.09 8.43
CA SER A 320 13.55 -14.91 8.44
C SER A 320 13.23 -16.29 9.03
N PRO A 321 13.78 -17.38 8.46
CA PRO A 321 13.65 -18.70 9.05
C PRO A 321 14.56 -18.90 10.27
N SER A 322 15.52 -18.01 10.54
CA SER A 322 16.53 -18.19 11.58
C SER A 322 16.02 -17.93 12.99
N SER A 323 16.45 -18.76 13.94
CA SER A 323 16.23 -18.55 15.38
C SER A 323 16.82 -17.25 15.91
N PHE A 324 17.78 -16.63 15.24
CA PHE A 324 18.28 -15.30 15.65
C PHE A 324 17.23 -14.20 15.48
N SER A 325 16.29 -14.38 14.55
CA SER A 325 15.18 -13.46 14.31
C SER A 325 13.86 -13.99 14.90
N TYR A 326 13.93 -14.83 15.93
CA TYR A 326 12.75 -15.53 16.50
C TYR A 326 11.64 -14.56 16.89
N GLU A 327 11.94 -13.56 17.73
CA GLU A 327 10.92 -12.64 18.24
C GLU A 327 10.39 -11.71 17.13
N ASP A 328 11.27 -11.24 16.24
CA ASP A 328 10.91 -10.42 15.09
C ASP A 328 9.98 -11.14 14.11
N THR A 329 10.29 -12.41 13.82
CA THR A 329 9.48 -13.27 12.97
C THR A 329 8.11 -13.53 13.61
N TYR A 330 8.10 -13.85 14.90
CA TYR A 330 6.85 -14.05 15.64
C TYR A 330 5.95 -12.80 15.64
N ASN A 331 6.54 -11.63 15.88
CA ASN A 331 5.82 -10.36 15.87
C ASN A 331 5.28 -10.01 14.48
N THR A 332 6.06 -10.28 13.44
CA THR A 332 5.65 -10.09 12.04
C THR A 332 4.44 -10.97 11.69
N LEU A 333 4.50 -12.27 12.01
CA LEU A 333 3.40 -13.21 11.78
C LEU A 333 2.13 -12.81 12.55
N LYS A 334 2.28 -12.38 13.81
CA LYS A 334 1.16 -11.85 14.61
C LYS A 334 0.55 -10.58 14.02
N TYR A 335 1.36 -9.67 13.49
CA TYR A 335 0.86 -8.47 12.84
C TYR A 335 0.11 -8.83 11.55
N ALA A 336 0.69 -9.69 10.71
CA ALA A 336 0.07 -10.19 9.49
C ALA A 336 -1.29 -10.86 9.76
N ALA A 337 -1.38 -11.69 10.81
CA ALA A 337 -2.63 -12.37 11.18
C ALA A 337 -3.72 -11.41 11.68
N ARG A 338 -3.33 -10.27 12.25
CA ARG A 338 -4.26 -9.18 12.60
C ARG A 338 -4.69 -8.39 11.37
N ALA A 339 -3.75 -8.08 10.48
CA ALA A 339 -4.02 -7.35 9.24
C ALA A 339 -5.00 -8.09 8.32
N ASN A 340 -4.88 -9.42 8.22
CA ASN A 340 -5.78 -10.26 7.43
C ASN A 340 -7.27 -10.11 7.84
N LYS A 341 -7.53 -9.76 9.11
CA LYS A 341 -8.90 -9.56 9.65
C LYS A 341 -9.46 -8.15 9.41
N ILE A 342 -8.68 -7.24 8.84
CA ILE A 342 -9.12 -5.86 8.58
C ILE A 342 -10.03 -5.83 7.37
N GLN A 343 -11.26 -5.37 7.59
CA GLN A 343 -12.23 -5.11 6.53
C GLN A 343 -12.03 -3.71 5.94
N LEU A 344 -12.05 -3.65 4.62
CA LEU A 344 -11.89 -2.47 3.78
C LEU A 344 -13.21 -2.17 3.07
N ASN A 345 -13.45 -0.90 2.80
CA ASN A 345 -14.65 -0.43 2.13
C ASN A 345 -14.30 0.16 0.76
N ILE A 346 -14.32 -0.69 -0.27
CA ILE A 346 -13.79 -0.33 -1.59
C ILE A 346 -14.89 0.17 -2.54
N LYS A 347 -14.55 1.21 -3.28
CA LYS A 347 -15.39 1.92 -4.25
C LYS A 347 -14.61 2.18 -5.54
N LYS A 348 -15.28 2.02 -6.68
CA LYS A 348 -14.72 2.40 -7.99
C LYS A 348 -14.60 3.92 -8.08
N ASN A 349 -13.44 4.41 -8.48
CA ASN A 349 -13.18 5.82 -8.73
C ASN A 349 -13.63 6.18 -10.15
N ILE A 350 -14.94 6.41 -10.30
CA ILE A 350 -15.56 6.86 -11.54
C ILE A 350 -15.77 8.38 -11.42
N VAL A 351 -15.19 9.12 -12.36
CA VAL A 351 -15.43 10.55 -12.51
C VAL A 351 -16.47 10.71 -13.61
N ASP A 352 -17.71 10.96 -13.20
CA ASP A 352 -18.80 11.24 -14.13
C ASP A 352 -18.62 12.63 -14.77
N GLY A 353 -19.02 12.80 -16.03
CA GLY A 353 -18.92 14.06 -16.77
C GLY A 353 -19.65 15.21 -16.08
N ALA A 354 -20.79 14.92 -15.44
CA ALA A 354 -21.52 15.88 -14.62
C ALA A 354 -20.73 16.31 -13.36
N MET A 355 -19.97 15.40 -12.76
CA MET A 355 -19.09 15.66 -11.62
C MET A 355 -17.90 16.54 -12.02
N ARG A 356 -17.42 16.40 -13.26
CA ARG A 356 -16.33 17.21 -13.81
C ARG A 356 -16.76 18.65 -14.01
N LEU A 357 -17.98 18.87 -14.52
CA LEU A 357 -18.52 20.23 -14.68
C LEU A 357 -18.74 20.88 -13.32
N SER A 358 -19.32 20.17 -12.35
CA SER A 358 -19.53 20.74 -11.00
C SER A 358 -18.21 21.04 -10.29
N GLN A 359 -17.22 20.14 -10.34
CA GLN A 359 -15.89 20.38 -9.74
C GLN A 359 -15.14 21.51 -10.46
N TYR A 360 -15.22 21.57 -11.79
CA TYR A 360 -14.58 22.64 -12.56
C TYR A 360 -15.26 23.99 -12.28
N VAL A 361 -16.59 24.01 -12.11
CA VAL A 361 -17.33 25.21 -11.69
C VAL A 361 -16.87 25.65 -10.29
N THR A 362 -16.81 24.73 -9.31
CA THR A 362 -16.36 25.05 -7.95
C THR A 362 -14.90 25.55 -7.91
N ILE A 363 -13.99 24.88 -8.62
CA ILE A 363 -12.58 25.29 -8.68
C ILE A 363 -12.45 26.67 -9.36
N ASN A 364 -13.22 26.95 -10.42
CA ASN A 364 -13.22 28.27 -11.04
C ASN A 364 -13.77 29.36 -10.13
N GLU A 365 -14.80 29.06 -9.32
CA GLU A 365 -15.33 29.99 -8.33
C GLU A 365 -14.29 30.30 -7.24
N GLU A 366 -13.60 29.28 -6.72
CA GLU A 366 -12.52 29.45 -5.75
C GLU A 366 -11.32 30.21 -6.31
N LEU A 367 -10.89 29.89 -7.54
CA LEU A 367 -9.81 30.60 -8.21
C LEU A 367 -10.20 32.07 -8.45
N LYS A 368 -11.42 32.36 -8.90
CA LYS A 368 -11.91 33.74 -9.03
C LYS A 368 -11.90 34.48 -7.70
N LYS A 369 -12.27 33.82 -6.60
CA LYS A 369 -12.23 34.41 -5.26
C LYS A 369 -10.79 34.75 -4.84
N LYS A 370 -9.85 33.82 -5.05
CA LYS A 370 -8.41 34.04 -4.76
C LYS A 370 -7.80 35.15 -5.63
N VAL A 371 -8.14 35.21 -6.92
CA VAL A 371 -7.69 36.29 -7.81
C VAL A 371 -8.17 37.65 -7.27
N LYS A 372 -9.45 37.76 -6.91
CA LYS A 372 -10.02 39.00 -6.37
C LYS A 372 -9.37 39.42 -5.05
N GLU A 373 -9.02 38.45 -4.21
CA GLU A 373 -8.36 38.69 -2.93
C GLU A 373 -6.90 39.16 -3.13
N LEU A 374 -6.16 38.51 -4.03
CA LEU A 374 -4.81 38.91 -4.43
C LEU A 374 -4.79 40.30 -5.08
N GLU A 375 -5.73 40.62 -5.97
CA GLU A 375 -5.87 41.94 -6.58
C GLU A 375 -6.09 43.03 -5.52
N LYS A 376 -6.88 42.73 -4.48
CA LYS A 376 -7.09 43.66 -3.36
C LYS A 376 -5.79 43.88 -2.59
N THR A 377 -5.06 42.82 -2.28
CA THR A 377 -3.76 42.92 -1.59
C THR A 377 -2.74 43.70 -2.41
N VAL A 378 -2.68 43.47 -3.72
CA VAL A 378 -1.79 44.23 -4.62
C VAL A 378 -2.13 45.71 -4.58
N LYS A 379 -3.41 46.09 -4.71
CA LYS A 379 -3.83 47.51 -4.61
C LYS A 379 -3.49 48.15 -3.27
N GLU A 380 -3.66 47.42 -2.16
CA GLU A 380 -3.32 47.92 -0.83
C GLU A 380 -1.80 48.12 -0.67
N LEU A 381 -0.99 47.23 -1.24
CA LEU A 381 0.47 47.37 -1.25
C LEU A 381 0.94 48.52 -2.14
N GLU A 382 0.35 48.66 -3.34
CA GLU A 382 0.63 49.78 -4.24
C GLU A 382 0.31 51.12 -3.58
N ALA A 383 -0.87 51.26 -2.97
CA ALA A 383 -1.26 52.48 -2.26
C ALA A 383 -0.31 52.81 -1.10
N LYS A 384 0.14 51.80 -0.34
CA LYS A 384 1.15 51.96 0.71
C LYS A 384 2.49 52.42 0.14
N LEU A 385 2.91 51.86 -0.99
CA LEU A 385 4.15 52.22 -1.67
C LEU A 385 4.12 53.67 -2.18
N THR A 386 2.99 54.10 -2.76
CA THR A 386 2.80 55.50 -3.21
C THR A 386 2.84 56.47 -2.02
N LEU A 387 2.19 56.12 -0.91
CA LEU A 387 2.21 56.90 0.33
C LEU A 387 3.60 56.99 0.97
N SER A 388 4.43 55.94 0.88
CA SER A 388 5.82 55.99 1.33
C SER A 388 6.73 56.80 0.40
N SER A 389 6.40 56.85 -0.90
CA SER A 389 7.17 57.62 -1.90
C SER A 389 6.93 59.12 -1.81
N LEU A 390 5.80 59.54 -1.23
CA LEU A 390 5.42 60.94 -0.99
C LEU A 390 5.97 61.51 0.34
N LYS A 391 6.63 60.69 1.16
CA LYS A 391 7.21 61.07 2.46
C LYS A 391 8.74 61.25 2.45
N VAL A 392 9.36 61.30 1.26
CA VAL A 392 10.78 61.58 1.06
C VAL A 392 10.95 63.01 0.56
#